data_AF-A0A968JMA2-F1
#
_entry.id   AF-A0A968JMA2-F1
#
_cell.length_a   1.000
_cell.length_b   1.000
_cell.length_c   1.000
_cell.angle_alpha   90.00
_cell.angle_beta   90.00
_cell.angle_gamma   90.00
#
_symmetry.space_group_name_H-M   'P 1'
#
loop_
_entity.id
_entity.type
_entity.pdbx_description
1 polymer ?
#
loop_
_entity_poly.entity_id
_entity_poly.type
_entity_poly.pdbx_seq_one_letter_code
_entity_poly.pdbx_strand_id
1 'polypeptide(L)'
;MSLPDWQSTEQVVAVARVLTHVQIERLAAVLADNRLPLTAGALSVQQASNLPTAATGPVVALLRQWHTGGGTADTLAAALLAASTAHYQAEAEASQARLVWTGPVSAAVPARSTLSVLLELIDTAQHEMVIVGYALTEGASEVFAHLIAARQRGVRVVIIGNQLEQ
;
A
#
# COMPACT_ATOMS: atom_id res chain seq x y z
N MET A 1 -27.06 -10.79 12.83
CA MET A 1 -25.68 -10.26 12.86
C MET A 1 -25.79 -8.75 12.73
N SER A 2 -25.68 -8.01 13.84
CA SER A 2 -25.75 -6.54 13.80
C SER A 2 -24.45 -6.03 13.20
N LEU A 3 -24.52 -5.25 12.12
CA LEU A 3 -23.34 -4.62 11.56
C LEU A 3 -22.83 -3.55 12.55
N PRO A 4 -21.51 -3.40 12.73
CA PRO A 4 -20.95 -2.32 13.54
C PRO A 4 -21.39 -0.96 12.99
N ASP A 5 -21.55 0.03 13.85
CA ASP A 5 -21.79 1.40 13.41
C ASP A 5 -20.57 1.97 12.66
N TRP A 6 -20.79 3.04 11.89
CA TRP A 6 -19.72 3.67 11.11
C TRP A 6 -18.57 4.19 11.99
N GLN A 7 -18.86 4.60 13.23
CA GLN A 7 -17.87 5.08 14.19
C GLN A 7 -16.91 3.96 14.63
N SER A 8 -17.43 2.75 14.79
CA SER A 8 -16.63 1.56 15.13
C SER A 8 -15.70 1.20 13.98
N THR A 9 -16.16 1.31 12.73
CA THR A 9 -15.29 1.09 11.56
C THR A 9 -14.18 2.13 11.44
N GLU A 10 -14.45 3.42 11.72
CA GLU A 10 -13.41 4.45 11.70
C GLU A 10 -12.33 4.22 12.77
N GLN A 11 -12.71 3.79 13.97
CA GLN A 11 -11.73 3.49 15.01
C GLN A 11 -10.86 2.28 14.68
N VAL A 12 -11.42 1.25 14.03
CA VAL A 12 -10.62 0.12 13.53
C VAL A 12 -9.57 0.63 12.54
N VAL A 13 -9.94 1.49 11.60
CA VAL A 13 -9.00 2.07 10.63
C VAL A 13 -7.96 2.95 11.32
N ALA A 14 -8.36 3.76 12.31
CA ALA A 14 -7.45 4.61 13.06
C ALA A 14 -6.39 3.78 13.82
N VAL A 15 -6.80 2.69 14.49
CA VAL A 15 -5.88 1.76 15.15
C VAL A 15 -4.99 1.05 14.15
N ALA A 16 -5.54 0.61 13.00
CA ALA A 16 -4.79 -0.08 11.96
C ALA A 16 -3.71 0.80 11.28
N ARG A 17 -3.86 2.13 11.31
CA ARG A 17 -2.84 3.07 10.81
C ARG A 17 -1.69 3.32 11.77
N VAL A 18 -1.94 3.19 13.08
CA VAL A 18 -0.94 3.45 14.13
C VAL A 18 -0.10 2.20 14.43
N LEU A 19 -0.71 1.03 14.31
CA LEU A 19 -0.05 -0.25 14.56
C LEU A 19 0.63 -0.78 13.31
N THR A 20 1.75 -1.48 13.48
CA THR A 20 2.37 -2.24 12.40
C THR A 20 1.52 -3.45 12.06
N HIS A 21 1.68 -3.98 10.84
CA HIS A 21 0.98 -5.20 10.40
C HIS A 21 1.15 -6.36 11.40
N VAL A 22 2.39 -6.61 11.86
CA VAL A 22 2.71 -7.65 12.84
C VAL A 22 2.01 -7.42 14.19
N GLN A 23 1.86 -6.17 14.63
CA GLN A 23 1.15 -5.84 15.87
C GLN A 23 -0.36 -6.11 15.74
N ILE A 24 -0.92 -5.82 14.56
CA ILE A 24 -2.34 -6.08 14.27
C ILE A 24 -2.61 -7.58 14.21
N GLU A 25 -1.76 -8.36 13.54
CA GLU A 25 -1.88 -9.82 13.49
C GLU A 25 -1.86 -10.44 14.89
N ARG A 26 -0.95 -10.00 15.75
CA ARG A 26 -0.86 -10.49 17.14
C ARG A 26 -2.12 -10.15 17.94
N LEU A 27 -2.59 -8.91 17.85
CA LEU A 27 -3.82 -8.48 18.52
C LEU A 27 -5.03 -9.27 18.02
N ALA A 28 -5.15 -9.45 16.70
CA ALA A 28 -6.21 -10.23 16.09
C ALA A 28 -6.15 -11.71 16.53
N ALA A 29 -4.96 -12.30 16.62
CA ALA A 29 -4.79 -13.68 17.08
C ALA A 29 -5.25 -13.87 18.53
N VAL A 30 -4.86 -12.98 19.45
CA VAL A 30 -5.30 -13.11 20.86
C VAL A 30 -6.80 -12.86 21.03
N LEU A 31 -7.41 -12.05 20.16
CA LEU A 31 -8.87 -11.85 20.11
C LEU A 31 -9.59 -13.10 19.57
N ALA A 32 -9.14 -13.64 18.44
CA ALA A 32 -9.72 -14.84 17.83
C ALA A 32 -9.59 -16.09 18.72
N ASP A 33 -8.51 -16.18 19.51
CA ASP A 33 -8.34 -17.25 20.50
C ASP A 33 -9.16 -17.03 21.79
N ASN A 34 -9.96 -15.97 21.87
CA ASN A 34 -10.66 -15.53 23.10
C ASN A 34 -9.74 -15.34 24.32
N ARG A 35 -8.44 -15.11 24.10
CA ARG A 35 -7.46 -14.85 25.17
C ARG A 35 -7.50 -13.40 25.66
N LEU A 36 -8.15 -12.52 24.91
CA LEU A 36 -8.34 -11.12 25.28
C LEU A 36 -9.82 -10.75 25.19
N PRO A 37 -10.54 -10.57 26.31
CA PRO A 37 -11.93 -10.14 26.28
C PRO A 37 -12.04 -8.68 25.83
N LEU A 38 -13.15 -8.32 25.16
CA LEU A 38 -13.39 -6.94 24.71
C LEU A 38 -13.55 -5.92 25.87
N THR A 39 -13.73 -6.40 27.10
CA THR A 39 -13.78 -5.58 28.31
C THR A 39 -12.41 -5.41 28.96
N ALA A 40 -11.34 -5.95 28.36
CA ALA A 40 -9.99 -5.92 28.89
C ALA A 40 -9.49 -4.49 29.18
N GLY A 41 -8.78 -4.35 30.30
CA GLY A 41 -8.07 -3.13 30.65
C GLY A 41 -6.70 -3.00 29.98
N ALA A 42 -6.08 -1.84 30.11
CA ALA A 42 -4.79 -1.52 29.50
C ALA A 42 -3.68 -2.55 29.80
N LEU A 43 -3.59 -3.00 31.06
CA LEU A 43 -2.56 -3.97 31.46
C LEU A 43 -2.71 -5.32 30.72
N SER A 44 -3.94 -5.85 30.64
CA SER A 44 -4.21 -7.10 29.93
C SER A 44 -3.94 -6.99 28.43
N VAL A 45 -4.31 -5.87 27.81
CA VAL A 45 -4.04 -5.60 26.39
C VAL A 45 -2.53 -5.58 26.14
N GLN A 46 -1.77 -4.88 26.99
CA GLN A 46 -0.32 -4.79 26.87
C GLN A 46 0.36 -6.15 27.04
N GLN A 47 -0.06 -6.94 28.04
CA GLN A 47 0.52 -8.27 28.31
C GLN A 47 0.19 -9.31 27.24
N ALA A 48 -1.06 -9.36 26.78
CA ALA A 48 -1.50 -10.35 25.79
C ALA A 48 -0.92 -10.07 24.40
N SER A 49 -0.80 -8.79 24.04
CA SER A 49 -0.50 -8.38 22.65
C SER A 49 0.91 -7.82 22.47
N ASN A 50 1.64 -7.60 23.57
CA ASN A 50 2.96 -6.94 23.60
C ASN A 50 2.99 -5.62 22.81
N LEU A 51 1.93 -4.83 22.97
CA LEU A 51 1.75 -3.56 22.26
C LEU A 51 2.55 -2.43 22.93
N PRO A 52 2.97 -1.40 22.17
CA PRO A 52 3.54 -0.19 22.75
C PRO A 52 2.55 0.49 23.71
N THR A 53 3.06 1.07 24.80
CA THR A 53 2.24 1.78 25.80
C THR A 53 1.37 2.87 25.16
N ALA A 54 1.92 3.61 24.19
CA ALA A 54 1.22 4.68 23.48
C ALA A 54 -0.02 4.18 22.69
N ALA A 55 0.01 2.94 22.21
CA ALA A 55 -1.10 2.36 21.44
C ALA A 55 -2.13 1.63 22.31
N THR A 56 -1.82 1.38 23.58
CA THR A 56 -2.68 0.59 24.48
C THR A 56 -4.00 1.30 24.78
N GLY A 57 -3.96 2.62 25.03
CA GLY A 57 -5.18 3.42 25.30
C GLY A 57 -6.19 3.39 24.15
N PRO A 58 -5.79 3.74 22.91
CA PRO A 58 -6.64 3.62 21.72
C PRO A 58 -7.22 2.23 21.51
N VAL A 59 -6.43 1.17 21.71
CA VAL A 59 -6.90 -0.22 21.57
C VAL A 59 -7.96 -0.53 22.63
N VAL A 60 -7.76 -0.17 23.90
CA VAL A 60 -8.77 -0.37 24.95
C VAL A 60 -10.07 0.37 24.64
N ALA A 61 -9.99 1.59 24.11
CA ALA A 61 -11.16 2.35 23.70
C ALA A 61 -11.94 1.64 22.58
N LEU A 62 -11.23 1.15 21.55
CA LEU A 62 -11.81 0.37 20.46
C LEU A 62 -12.49 -0.91 20.98
N LEU A 63 -11.84 -1.68 21.86
CA LEU A 63 -12.41 -2.91 22.42
C LEU A 63 -13.75 -2.64 23.12
N ARG A 64 -13.81 -1.59 23.94
CA ARG A 64 -15.03 -1.19 24.66
C ARG A 64 -16.12 -0.73 23.72
N GLN A 65 -15.79 0.12 22.75
CA GLN A 65 -16.76 0.60 21.77
C GLN A 65 -17.33 -0.55 20.96
N TRP A 66 -16.48 -1.47 20.50
CA TRP A 66 -16.89 -2.65 19.76
C TRP A 66 -17.84 -3.55 20.57
N HIS A 67 -17.54 -3.74 21.86
CA HIS A 67 -18.42 -4.47 22.78
C HIS A 67 -19.77 -3.76 22.97
N THR A 68 -19.79 -2.43 23.17
CA THR A 68 -21.04 -1.68 23.33
C THR A 68 -21.90 -1.69 22.06
N GLY A 69 -21.28 -1.79 20.88
CA GLY A 69 -21.95 -1.96 19.60
C GLY A 69 -22.46 -3.38 19.33
N GLY A 70 -22.28 -4.32 20.26
CA GLY A 70 -22.71 -5.72 20.11
C GLY A 70 -21.80 -6.57 19.21
N GLY A 71 -20.58 -6.10 18.91
CA GLY A 71 -19.58 -6.85 18.18
C GLY A 71 -18.92 -7.93 19.05
N THR A 72 -18.34 -8.95 18.39
CA THR A 72 -17.61 -10.03 19.06
C THR A 72 -16.10 -9.86 18.87
N ALA A 73 -15.31 -10.60 19.66
CA ALA A 73 -13.85 -10.61 19.51
C ALA A 73 -13.43 -11.09 18.11
N ASP A 74 -14.11 -12.12 17.58
CA ASP A 74 -13.86 -12.64 16.24
C ASP A 74 -14.14 -11.62 15.14
N THR A 75 -15.24 -10.87 15.24
CA THR A 75 -15.57 -9.85 14.22
C THR A 75 -14.60 -8.68 14.29
N LEU A 76 -14.12 -8.32 15.48
CA LEU A 76 -13.09 -7.30 15.63
C LEU A 76 -11.74 -7.76 15.06
N ALA A 77 -11.34 -9.01 15.34
CA ALA A 77 -10.12 -9.59 14.81
C ALA A 77 -10.13 -9.58 13.27
N ALA A 78 -11.25 -10.03 12.67
CA ALA A 78 -11.43 -9.98 11.23
C ALA A 78 -11.40 -8.55 10.67
N ALA A 79 -12.06 -7.59 11.34
CA ALA A 79 -12.08 -6.19 10.92
C ALA A 79 -10.68 -5.55 10.98
N LEU A 80 -9.91 -5.81 12.03
CA LEU A 80 -8.53 -5.34 12.18
C LEU A 80 -7.62 -5.88 11.08
N LEU A 81 -7.70 -7.19 10.79
CA LEU A 81 -6.93 -7.82 9.72
C LEU A 81 -7.32 -7.27 8.34
N ALA A 82 -8.63 -7.13 8.09
CA ALA A 82 -9.13 -6.55 6.84
C ALA A 82 -8.64 -5.10 6.66
N ALA A 83 -8.74 -4.27 7.70
CA ALA A 83 -8.28 -2.88 7.65
C ALA A 83 -6.76 -2.78 7.45
N SER A 84 -5.98 -3.64 8.12
CA SER A 84 -4.52 -3.69 7.92
C SER A 84 -4.14 -4.10 6.51
N THR A 85 -4.80 -5.13 5.98
CA THR A 85 -4.55 -5.65 4.64
C THR A 85 -4.93 -4.63 3.58
N ALA A 86 -6.10 -4.00 3.71
CA ALA A 86 -6.54 -2.96 2.80
C ALA A 86 -5.62 -1.72 2.86
N HIS A 87 -5.18 -1.32 4.05
CA HIS A 87 -4.22 -0.22 4.19
C HIS A 87 -2.88 -0.55 3.51
N TYR A 88 -2.36 -1.75 3.72
CA TYR A 88 -1.10 -2.17 3.11
C TYR A 88 -1.19 -2.27 1.58
N GLN A 89 -2.30 -2.80 1.06
CA GLN A 89 -2.55 -2.85 -0.39
C GLN A 89 -2.68 -1.45 -0.98
N ALA A 90 -3.43 -0.55 -0.33
CA ALA A 90 -3.57 0.83 -0.78
C ALA A 90 -2.22 1.59 -0.76
N GLU A 91 -1.38 1.39 0.24
CA GLU A 91 -0.03 1.97 0.29
C GLU A 91 0.89 1.39 -0.80
N ALA A 92 0.81 0.08 -1.06
CA ALA A 92 1.56 -0.57 -2.12
C ALA A 92 1.14 -0.05 -3.51
N GLU A 93 -0.15 0.20 -3.71
CA GLU A 93 -0.70 0.80 -4.94
C GLU A 93 -0.42 2.30 -5.05
N ALA A 94 -0.39 3.04 -3.94
CA ALA A 94 -0.10 4.47 -3.91
C ALA A 94 1.39 4.80 -4.12
N SER A 95 2.28 3.82 -3.92
CA SER A 95 3.73 4.00 -3.98
C SER A 95 4.28 3.78 -5.39
N GLN A 96 4.34 4.84 -6.21
CA GLN A 96 5.50 5.18 -7.08
C GLN A 96 5.33 6.47 -7.91
N ALA A 97 4.79 7.56 -7.35
CA ALA A 97 4.88 8.87 -8.00
C ALA A 97 6.24 9.54 -7.70
N ARG A 98 7.26 9.26 -8.52
CA ARG A 98 8.56 9.97 -8.46
C ARG A 98 8.55 11.15 -9.43
N LEU A 99 8.57 12.38 -8.93
CA LEU A 99 8.81 13.58 -9.74
C LEU A 99 10.25 13.54 -10.27
N VAL A 100 10.41 13.32 -11.58
CA VAL A 100 11.70 13.48 -12.27
C VAL A 100 11.68 14.82 -12.98
N TRP A 101 12.41 15.79 -12.44
CA TRP A 101 12.57 17.12 -13.03
C TRP A 101 13.75 17.11 -14.03
N THR A 102 13.47 17.11 -15.33
CA THR A 102 14.49 17.29 -16.38
C THR A 102 14.65 18.76 -16.77
N GLY A 103 14.73 19.66 -15.78
CA GLY A 103 15.01 21.07 -16.05
C GLY A 103 16.39 21.25 -16.72
N PRO A 104 16.58 22.28 -17.56
CA PRO A 104 17.84 22.50 -18.24
C PRO A 104 18.94 22.86 -17.22
N VAL A 105 19.95 21.99 -17.09
CA VAL A 105 21.12 22.25 -16.25
C VAL A 105 22.15 23.04 -17.06
N SER A 106 21.93 24.36 -17.16
CA SER A 106 22.87 25.38 -17.66
C SER A 106 23.29 25.27 -19.15
N ALA A 107 23.54 26.42 -19.77
CA ALA A 107 23.82 26.56 -21.21
C ALA A 107 25.19 26.02 -21.71
N ALA A 108 25.86 25.12 -20.98
CA ALA A 108 27.25 24.73 -21.30
C ALA A 108 27.61 23.24 -21.17
N VAL A 109 26.66 22.33 -20.89
CA VAL A 109 26.90 20.88 -20.84
C VAL A 109 26.00 20.20 -21.88
N PRO A 110 26.49 19.22 -22.68
CA PRO A 110 25.64 18.54 -23.64
C PRO A 110 24.48 17.89 -22.87
N ALA A 111 23.25 18.25 -23.22
CA ALA A 111 22.06 17.66 -22.62
C ALA A 111 22.18 16.13 -22.67
N ARG A 112 22.00 15.46 -21.54
CA ARG A 112 21.85 13.99 -21.50
C ARG A 112 20.69 13.65 -22.43
N SER A 113 20.91 12.78 -23.41
CA SER A 113 19.86 12.42 -24.38
C SER A 113 18.64 11.87 -23.63
N THR A 114 17.46 12.45 -23.87
CA THR A 114 16.18 11.96 -23.32
C THR A 114 15.99 10.47 -23.61
N LEU A 115 16.46 10.01 -24.77
CA LEU A 115 16.46 8.61 -25.15
C LEU A 115 17.28 7.76 -24.17
N SER A 116 18.51 8.17 -23.84
CA SER A 116 19.37 7.41 -22.93
C SER A 116 18.76 7.28 -21.52
N VAL A 117 18.10 8.33 -21.03
CA VAL A 117 17.40 8.28 -19.74
C VAL A 117 16.18 7.38 -19.83
N LEU A 118 15.41 7.45 -20.91
CA LEU A 118 14.28 6.57 -21.15
C LEU A 118 14.70 5.09 -21.16
N LEU A 119 15.77 4.75 -21.88
CA LEU A 119 16.29 3.38 -21.93
C LEU A 119 16.75 2.90 -20.54
N GLU A 120 17.47 3.73 -19.79
CA GLU A 120 17.90 3.40 -18.41
C GLU A 120 16.69 3.14 -17.48
N LEU A 121 15.63 3.94 -17.60
CA LEU A 121 14.39 3.72 -16.85
C LEU A 121 13.70 2.41 -17.24
N ILE A 122 13.72 2.05 -18.53
CA ILE A 122 13.17 0.77 -19.00
C ILE A 122 13.97 -0.41 -18.48
N ASP A 123 15.29 -0.32 -18.47
CA ASP A 123 16.16 -1.41 -18.03
C ASP A 123 16.13 -1.63 -16.52
N THR A 124 15.87 -0.58 -15.74
CA THR A 124 15.81 -0.66 -14.27
C THR A 124 14.41 -0.97 -13.73
N ALA A 125 13.37 -0.96 -14.56
CA ALA A 125 12.01 -1.31 -14.16
C ALA A 125 11.90 -2.77 -13.68
N GLN A 126 11.19 -2.97 -12.56
CA GLN A 126 11.08 -4.28 -11.90
C GLN A 126 9.67 -4.89 -11.92
N HIS A 127 8.62 -4.06 -11.89
CA HIS A 127 7.25 -4.55 -11.66
C HIS A 127 6.28 -4.12 -12.77
N GLU A 128 6.15 -2.82 -13.00
CA GLU A 128 5.21 -2.26 -13.98
C GLU A 128 5.76 -0.97 -14.61
N MET A 129 5.35 -0.71 -15.85
CA MET A 129 5.55 0.58 -16.51
C MET A 129 4.36 0.92 -17.43
N VAL A 130 4.00 2.20 -17.42
CA VAL A 130 2.99 2.77 -18.33
C VAL A 130 3.67 3.84 -19.17
N ILE A 131 3.58 3.70 -20.49
CA ILE A 131 4.08 4.68 -21.46
C ILE A 131 2.89 5.30 -22.16
N VAL A 132 2.80 6.63 -22.08
CA VAL A 132 1.77 7.40 -22.77
C VAL A 132 2.47 8.28 -23.82
N GLY A 133 2.18 8.03 -25.09
CA GLY A 133 2.77 8.73 -26.22
C GLY A 133 1.71 9.19 -27.22
N TYR A 134 1.98 10.28 -27.94
CA TYR A 134 1.07 10.76 -28.98
C TYR A 134 1.22 9.96 -30.28
N ALA A 135 2.45 9.84 -30.79
CA ALA A 135 2.78 9.06 -31.98
C ALA A 135 3.97 8.14 -31.68
N LEU A 136 3.82 6.86 -32.00
CA LEU A 136 4.88 5.85 -31.89
C LEU A 136 5.38 5.54 -33.30
N THR A 137 6.52 6.11 -33.67
CA THR A 137 7.10 6.00 -35.02
C THR A 137 8.19 4.93 -35.09
N GLU A 138 8.63 4.59 -36.31
CA GLU A 138 9.75 3.64 -36.54
C GLU A 138 11.05 4.01 -35.81
N GLY A 139 11.26 5.31 -35.55
CA GLY A 139 12.39 5.82 -34.78
C GLY A 139 12.42 5.36 -33.32
N ALA A 140 11.33 4.75 -32.82
CA ALA A 140 11.24 4.18 -31.49
C ALA A 140 11.61 2.68 -31.41
N SER A 141 12.12 2.08 -32.50
CA SER A 141 12.47 0.66 -32.55
C SER A 141 13.39 0.19 -31.40
N GLU A 142 14.38 1.00 -31.03
CA GLU A 142 15.27 0.72 -29.88
C GLU A 142 14.51 0.68 -28.54
N VAL A 143 13.56 1.60 -28.35
CA VAL A 143 12.69 1.65 -27.17
C VAL A 143 11.85 0.37 -27.11
N PHE A 144 11.23 -0.05 -28.22
CA PHE A 144 10.46 -1.29 -28.27
C PHE A 144 11.29 -2.53 -27.94
N ALA A 145 12.55 -2.61 -28.40
CA ALA A 145 13.43 -3.70 -28.06
C ALA A 145 13.66 -3.80 -26.54
N HIS A 146 13.87 -2.67 -25.86
CA HIS A 146 14.05 -2.64 -24.40
C HIS A 146 12.75 -2.97 -23.65
N LEU A 147 11.60 -2.55 -24.16
CA LEU A 147 10.29 -2.91 -23.60
C LEU A 147 10.01 -4.42 -23.71
N ILE A 148 10.38 -5.04 -24.83
CA ILE A 148 10.31 -6.49 -24.99
C ILE A 148 11.23 -7.19 -23.99
N ALA A 149 12.45 -6.69 -23.80
CA ALA A 149 13.35 -7.23 -22.78
C ALA A 149 12.78 -7.08 -21.36
N ALA A 150 12.15 -5.95 -21.03
CA ALA A 150 11.47 -5.75 -19.75
C ALA A 150 10.32 -6.75 -19.54
N ARG A 151 9.51 -7.01 -20.58
CA ARG A 151 8.47 -8.06 -20.55
C ARG A 151 9.05 -9.44 -20.27
N GLN A 152 10.19 -9.77 -20.87
CA GLN A 152 10.88 -11.05 -20.63
C GLN A 152 11.39 -11.17 -19.19
N ARG A 153 11.73 -10.04 -18.53
CA ARG A 153 12.05 -9.99 -17.09
C ARG A 153 10.83 -10.07 -16.17
N GLY A 154 9.61 -10.15 -16.72
CA GLY A 154 8.35 -10.21 -15.95
C GLY A 154 7.72 -8.86 -15.64
N VAL A 155 8.23 -7.76 -16.20
CA VAL A 155 7.66 -6.42 -16.01
C VAL A 155 6.35 -6.29 -16.80
N ARG A 156 5.29 -5.79 -16.15
CA ARG A 156 4.03 -5.44 -16.82
C ARG A 156 4.21 -4.16 -17.62
N VAL A 157 3.99 -4.22 -18.93
CA VAL A 157 4.15 -3.06 -19.83
C VAL A 157 2.80 -2.72 -20.46
N VAL A 158 2.37 -1.47 -20.30
CA VAL A 158 1.18 -0.89 -20.93
C VAL A 158 1.63 0.30 -21.78
N ILE A 159 1.22 0.32 -23.05
CA ILE A 159 1.49 1.43 -23.95
C ILE A 159 0.15 2.02 -24.39
N ILE A 160 0.00 3.33 -24.21
CA ILE A 160 -1.16 4.10 -24.62
C ILE A 160 -0.70 5.08 -25.70
N GLY A 161 -1.20 4.88 -26.92
CA GLY A 161 -0.88 5.70 -28.09
C GLY A 161 -2.14 6.29 -28.70
N ASN A 162 -2.04 7.48 -29.30
CA ASN A 162 -3.11 8.01 -30.15
C ASN A 162 -3.01 7.45 -31.59
N GLN A 163 -1.78 7.27 -32.11
CA GLN A 163 -1.54 6.63 -33.40
C GLN A 163 -0.37 5.63 -33.32
N LEU A 164 -0.61 4.42 -33.83
CA LEU A 164 0.41 3.43 -34.17
C LEU A 164 0.59 3.51 -35.69
N GLU A 165 1.70 4.05 -36.17
CA GLU A 165 2.04 3.88 -37.58
C GLU A 165 2.51 2.43 -37.76
N GLN A 166 1.83 1.69 -38.64
CA GLN A 166 2.18 0.33 -39.05
C GLN A 166 3.09 0.37 -40.27
#